data_AF-A0A0F9UKP2-F1
#
_entry.id   AF-A0A0F9UKP2-F1
#
_cell.length_a   1.000
_cell.length_b   1.000
_cell.length_c   1.000
_cell.angle_alpha   90.00
_cell.angle_beta   90.00
_cell.angle_gamma   90.00
#
_symmetry.space_group_name_H-M   'P 1'
#
loop_
_entity.id
_entity.type
_entity.pdbx_description
1 polymer ?
#
loop_
_entity_poly.entity_id
_entity_poly.type
_entity_poly.pdbx_seq_one_letter_code
_entity_poly.pdbx_strand_id
1 'polypeptide(L)'
;MNTRRRPIGRITREAHTVGRMGQTTVTSKIPKNEIGYALCRVRKSGRLVRGPVAEGTPTRVDIPIQCPPGSDFEVMVHTHPGGRAEPSALDRRTAERFGASAICIASDTELKCHPATRAGRTSRR
;
A
#
# COMPACT_ATOMS: atom_id res chain seq x y z
N MET A 1 -18.77 -58.81 -47.25
CA MET A 1 -18.12 -57.77 -48.07
C MET A 1 -17.28 -56.88 -47.17
N ASN A 2 -16.06 -56.62 -47.63
CA ASN A 2 -14.95 -55.96 -46.95
C ASN A 2 -15.20 -54.44 -46.85
N THR A 3 -14.92 -53.80 -45.71
CA THR A 3 -13.97 -52.65 -45.63
C THR A 3 -13.75 -52.13 -44.20
N ARG A 4 -12.59 -52.57 -43.65
CA ARG A 4 -11.54 -51.76 -43.02
C ARG A 4 -11.89 -50.82 -41.84
N ARG A 5 -11.52 -51.35 -40.66
CA ARG A 5 -10.92 -50.67 -39.50
C ARG A 5 -10.00 -49.51 -39.89
N ARG A 6 -10.05 -48.39 -39.16
CA ARG A 6 -8.88 -47.62 -38.65
C ARG A 6 -9.27 -46.81 -37.40
N PRO A 7 -8.57 -46.99 -36.27
CA PRO A 7 -8.68 -46.13 -35.11
C PRO A 7 -7.75 -44.91 -35.30
N ILE A 8 -8.29 -43.73 -35.11
CA ILE A 8 -7.54 -42.50 -34.87
C ILE A 8 -7.90 -42.15 -33.43
N GLY A 9 -7.01 -42.08 -32.47
CA GLY A 9 -5.57 -41.99 -32.50
C GLY A 9 -5.24 -41.24 -31.22
N ARG A 10 -4.73 -41.99 -30.24
CA ARG A 10 -3.84 -41.54 -29.15
C ARG A 10 -4.18 -40.19 -28.50
N ILE A 11 -4.67 -40.25 -27.26
CA ILE A 11 -4.56 -39.14 -26.31
C ILE A 11 -3.05 -38.89 -26.11
N THR A 12 -2.46 -37.98 -26.87
CA THR A 12 -1.15 -37.44 -26.56
C THR A 12 -1.33 -36.42 -25.45
N ARG A 13 -0.82 -36.75 -24.26
CA ARG A 13 -0.47 -35.76 -23.25
C ARG A 13 0.58 -34.85 -23.87
N GLU A 14 0.17 -33.70 -24.39
CA GLU A 14 1.09 -32.61 -24.67
C GLU A 14 0.88 -31.54 -23.61
N ALA A 15 1.79 -31.56 -22.63
CA ALA A 15 2.03 -30.43 -21.77
C ALA A 15 2.60 -29.31 -22.65
N HIS A 16 1.74 -28.42 -23.12
CA HIS A 16 2.15 -27.12 -23.63
C HIS A 16 1.92 -26.06 -22.56
N THR A 17 2.90 -25.96 -21.67
CA THR A 17 3.24 -24.72 -20.98
C THR A 17 3.45 -23.65 -22.06
N VAL A 18 2.60 -22.63 -22.09
CA VAL A 18 2.92 -21.22 -21.82
C VAL A 18 1.55 -20.56 -21.80
N GLY A 19 0.85 -20.70 -20.67
CA GLY A 19 -0.26 -19.80 -20.39
C GLY A 19 0.33 -18.40 -20.36
N ARG A 20 0.03 -17.62 -21.41
CA ARG A 20 0.25 -16.17 -21.44
C ARG A 20 0.04 -15.67 -20.01
N MET A 21 1.11 -15.21 -19.36
CA MET A 21 0.95 -14.25 -18.28
C MET A 21 0.24 -13.09 -18.96
N GLY A 22 -1.10 -13.13 -18.89
CA GLY A 22 -1.89 -11.93 -19.04
C GLY A 22 -1.20 -10.95 -18.12
N GLN A 23 -0.68 -9.88 -18.71
CA GLN A 23 -0.44 -8.68 -17.95
C GLN A 23 -1.81 -8.33 -17.40
N THR A 24 -2.16 -8.89 -16.25
CA THR A 24 -3.20 -8.36 -15.41
C THR A 24 -2.58 -7.04 -15.00
N THR A 25 -2.79 -6.01 -15.82
CA THR A 25 -2.65 -4.65 -15.40
C THR A 25 -3.61 -4.56 -14.23
N VAL A 26 -3.11 -4.83 -13.03
CA VAL A 26 -3.82 -4.51 -11.80
C VAL A 26 -3.84 -2.99 -11.83
N THR A 27 -4.82 -2.43 -12.53
CA THR A 27 -5.17 -1.03 -12.40
C THR A 27 -5.84 -0.95 -11.04
N SER A 28 -5.04 -1.06 -9.98
CA SER A 28 -5.46 -0.66 -8.64
C SER A 28 -5.65 0.85 -8.73
N LYS A 29 -6.81 1.27 -9.24
CA LYS A 29 -7.24 2.65 -9.15
C LYS A 29 -7.30 2.95 -7.66
N ILE A 30 -6.54 3.95 -7.22
CA ILE A 30 -6.73 4.47 -5.87
C ILE A 30 -8.22 4.82 -5.76
N PRO A 31 -8.89 4.48 -4.66
CA PRO A 31 -10.27 4.87 -4.44
C PRO A 31 -10.45 6.38 -4.63
N LYS A 32 -11.64 6.81 -5.05
CA LYS A 32 -11.91 8.25 -5.26
C LYS A 32 -11.69 9.08 -3.99
N ASN A 33 -11.88 8.45 -2.84
CA ASN A 33 -11.66 9.02 -1.52
C ASN A 33 -10.26 8.66 -1.01
N GLU A 34 -9.67 9.56 -0.23
CA GLU A 34 -8.45 9.25 0.51
C GLU A 34 -8.71 8.15 1.53
N ILE A 35 -7.77 7.21 1.61
CA ILE A 35 -7.70 6.20 2.65
C ILE A 35 -6.46 6.47 3.47
N GLY A 36 -6.53 6.35 4.79
CA GLY A 36 -5.37 6.51 5.65
C GLY A 36 -5.36 5.60 6.88
N TYR A 37 -4.17 5.34 7.38
CA TYR A 37 -3.93 4.55 8.58
C TYR A 37 -2.58 4.92 9.22
N ALA A 38 -2.45 4.63 10.50
CA ALA A 38 -1.19 4.73 11.23
C ALA A 38 -0.39 3.43 11.11
N LEU A 39 0.94 3.52 11.04
CA LEU A 39 1.84 2.44 11.40
C LEU A 39 2.44 2.73 12.76
N CYS A 40 2.43 1.71 13.60
CA CYS A 40 2.91 1.75 14.96
C CYS A 40 4.08 0.77 15.13
N ARG A 41 5.15 1.20 15.79
CA ARG A 41 6.29 0.33 16.10
C ARG A 41 6.08 -0.36 17.43
N VAL A 42 6.07 -1.68 17.42
CA VAL A 42 6.04 -2.48 18.63
C VAL A 42 7.37 -2.30 19.36
N ARG A 43 7.35 -1.76 20.59
CA ARG A 43 8.56 -1.40 21.35
C ARG A 43 9.52 -2.57 21.54
N LYS A 44 8.98 -3.75 21.82
CA LYS A 44 9.77 -4.96 22.11
C LYS A 44 10.45 -5.58 20.90
N SER A 45 9.85 -5.50 19.72
CA SER A 45 10.32 -6.22 18.52
C SER A 45 10.77 -5.30 17.39
N GLY A 46 10.46 -3.99 17.48
CA GLY A 46 10.69 -3.04 16.40
C GLY A 46 9.79 -3.24 15.18
N ARG A 47 8.89 -4.23 15.17
CA ARG A 47 8.01 -4.52 14.03
C ARG A 47 6.95 -3.42 13.88
N LEU A 48 6.70 -3.01 12.63
CA LEU A 48 5.57 -2.14 12.31
C LEU A 48 4.27 -2.94 12.26
N VAL A 49 3.25 -2.43 12.93
CA VAL A 49 1.88 -2.95 12.88
C VAL A 49 0.95 -1.85 12.40
N ARG A 50 -0.08 -2.24 11.65
CA ARG A 50 -1.05 -1.30 11.10
C ARG A 50 -2.16 -1.03 12.12
N GLY A 51 -2.49 0.25 12.31
CA GLY A 51 -3.68 0.69 13.04
C GLY A 51 -4.97 0.52 12.22
N PRO A 52 -6.09 1.05 12.73
CA PRO A 52 -7.35 1.08 12.00
C PRO A 52 -7.25 1.89 10.69
N VAL A 53 -8.03 1.48 9.69
CA VAL A 53 -8.14 2.20 8.41
C VAL A 53 -9.30 3.18 8.49
N ALA A 54 -9.07 4.40 8.02
CA ALA A 54 -10.09 5.40 7.81
C ALA A 54 -10.24 5.71 6.31
N GLU A 55 -11.48 6.01 5.92
CA GLU A 55 -11.82 6.56 4.61
C GLU A 55 -12.30 8.01 4.81
N GLY A 56 -11.83 8.90 3.96
CA GLY A 56 -12.14 10.31 4.01
C GLY A 56 -12.88 10.79 2.76
N THR A 57 -12.53 12.01 2.36
CA THR A 57 -12.94 12.68 1.13
C THR A 57 -11.81 12.58 0.09
N PRO A 58 -12.01 13.04 -1.16
CA PRO A 58 -10.94 13.02 -2.17
C PRO A 58 -9.69 13.86 -1.84
N THR A 59 -9.76 14.75 -0.85
CA THR A 59 -8.66 15.70 -0.52
C THR A 59 -8.33 15.76 0.97
N ARG A 60 -8.93 14.88 1.78
CA ARG A 60 -8.71 14.82 3.22
C ARG A 60 -9.19 13.50 3.80
N VAL A 61 -8.36 12.91 4.66
CA VAL A 61 -8.74 11.82 5.58
C VAL A 61 -8.32 12.14 7.01
N ASP A 62 -9.19 11.85 7.98
CA ASP A 62 -8.87 11.96 9.40
C ASP A 62 -8.40 10.59 9.92
N ILE A 63 -7.08 10.42 10.08
CA ILE A 63 -6.46 9.12 10.39
C ILE A 63 -6.50 8.85 11.91
N PRO A 64 -7.05 7.71 12.35
CA PRO A 64 -7.05 7.34 13.76
C PRO A 64 -5.65 6.93 14.21
N ILE A 65 -5.02 7.75 15.06
CA ILE A 65 -3.73 7.44 15.69
C ILE A 65 -3.95 6.50 16.88
N GLN A 66 -4.43 5.29 16.58
CA GLN A 66 -4.69 4.24 17.55
C GLN A 66 -3.69 3.11 17.35
N CYS A 67 -2.75 2.99 18.29
CA CYS A 67 -1.74 1.96 18.29
C CYS A 67 -2.07 0.85 19.30
N PRO A 68 -1.83 -0.43 18.97
CA PRO A 68 -1.96 -1.52 19.94
C PRO A 68 -1.11 -1.28 21.20
N PRO A 69 -1.53 -1.79 22.37
CA PRO A 69 -0.73 -1.67 23.59
C PRO A 69 0.71 -2.15 23.41
N GLY A 70 1.67 -1.38 23.91
CA GLY A 70 3.10 -1.67 23.77
C GLY A 70 3.70 -1.30 22.41
N SER A 71 2.99 -0.50 21.60
CA SER A 71 3.53 0.11 20.39
C SER A 71 3.37 1.63 20.39
N ASP A 72 4.28 2.31 19.69
CA ASP A 72 4.28 3.76 19.52
C ASP A 72 3.90 4.13 18.10
N PHE A 73 3.17 5.22 17.93
CA PHE A 73 2.90 5.79 16.61
C PHE A 73 4.21 6.21 15.93
N GLU A 74 4.36 5.91 14.65
CA GLU A 74 5.58 6.27 13.92
C GLU A 74 5.33 6.85 12.53
N VAL A 75 4.46 6.24 11.73
CA VAL A 75 4.29 6.65 10.33
C VAL A 75 2.82 6.89 10.04
N MET A 76 2.55 8.03 9.41
CA MET A 76 1.25 8.31 8.82
C MET A 76 1.25 7.80 7.37
N VAL A 77 0.25 7.00 6.99
CA VAL A 77 0.11 6.50 5.63
C VAL A 77 -1.24 6.91 5.07
N HIS A 78 -1.27 7.50 3.87
CA HIS A 78 -2.52 7.80 3.18
C HIS A 78 -2.40 7.79 1.65
N THR A 79 -3.53 7.93 0.97
CA THR A 79 -3.58 8.01 -0.49
C THR A 79 -3.88 9.43 -0.96
N HIS A 80 -3.39 9.79 -2.16
CA HIS A 80 -3.79 11.00 -2.91
C HIS A 80 -4.44 10.57 -4.25
N PRO A 81 -5.76 10.42 -4.31
CA PRO A 81 -6.48 10.04 -5.53
C PRO A 81 -6.26 11.06 -6.66
N GLY A 82 -5.77 10.64 -7.82
CA GLY A 82 -5.47 11.54 -8.95
C GLY A 82 -4.37 12.56 -8.70
N GLY A 83 -3.68 12.48 -7.55
CA GLY A 83 -2.61 13.38 -7.14
C GLY A 83 -1.22 12.76 -7.26
N ARG A 84 -0.21 13.51 -6.78
CA ARG A 84 1.17 13.01 -6.66
C ARG A 84 1.41 12.39 -5.29
N ALA A 85 2.35 11.45 -5.22
CA ALA A 85 2.85 10.89 -3.96
C ALA A 85 3.78 11.88 -3.22
N GLU A 86 3.31 13.09 -3.00
CA GLU A 86 4.03 14.19 -2.34
C GLU A 86 3.17 14.79 -1.24
N PRO A 87 3.72 15.04 -0.03
CA PRO A 87 2.94 15.54 1.09
C PRO A 87 2.57 17.00 0.91
N SER A 88 1.27 17.26 1.08
CA SER A 88 0.69 18.59 1.15
C SER A 88 1.17 19.33 2.41
N ALA A 89 0.91 20.65 2.45
CA ALA A 89 1.18 21.44 3.65
C ALA A 89 0.33 20.99 4.86
N LEU A 90 -0.87 20.43 4.61
CA LEU A 90 -1.72 19.87 5.66
C LEU A 90 -1.08 18.60 6.22
N ASP A 91 -0.60 17.69 5.37
CA ASP A 91 0.02 16.43 5.78
C ASP A 91 1.22 16.66 6.68
N ARG A 92 2.09 17.61 6.30
CA ARG A 92 3.27 17.97 7.07
C ARG A 92 2.90 18.51 8.46
N ARG A 93 1.95 19.43 8.54
CA ARG A 93 1.48 19.97 9.82
C ARG A 93 0.84 18.90 10.71
N THR A 94 0.06 18.00 10.12
CA THR A 94 -0.56 16.88 10.83
C THR A 94 0.52 15.93 11.37
N ALA A 95 1.48 15.55 10.54
CA ALA A 95 2.58 14.68 10.93
C ALA A 95 3.44 15.30 12.05
N GLU A 96 3.76 16.59 11.97
CA GLU A 96 4.47 17.31 13.03
C GLU A 96 3.66 17.37 14.33
N ARG A 97 2.35 17.65 14.25
CA ARG A 97 1.45 17.72 15.41
C ARG A 97 1.37 16.39 16.15
N PHE A 98 1.36 15.27 15.44
CA PHE A 98 1.27 13.94 16.02
C PHE A 98 2.64 13.29 16.27
N GLY A 99 3.74 13.97 15.94
CA GLY A 99 5.09 13.46 16.14
C GLY A 99 5.44 12.25 15.26
N ALA A 100 4.89 12.18 14.04
CA ALA A 100 5.27 11.15 13.09
C ALA A 100 6.75 11.30 12.72
N SER A 101 7.43 10.18 12.46
CA SER A 101 8.78 10.15 11.89
C SER A 101 8.75 10.31 10.37
N ALA A 102 7.71 9.77 9.72
CA ALA A 102 7.53 9.81 8.28
C ALA A 102 6.06 9.88 7.85
N ILE A 103 5.86 10.31 6.61
CA ILE A 103 4.57 10.33 5.91
C ILE A 103 4.74 9.53 4.63
N CYS A 104 3.97 8.46 4.46
CA CYS A 104 3.96 7.66 3.24
C CYS A 104 2.68 7.90 2.46
N ILE A 105 2.81 8.25 1.19
CA ILE A 105 1.69 8.66 0.34
C ILE A 105 1.65 7.79 -0.89
N ALA A 106 0.51 7.13 -1.09
CA ALA A 106 0.23 6.36 -2.29
C ALA A 106 -0.60 7.19 -3.28
N SER A 107 -0.12 7.27 -4.51
CA SER A 107 -0.84 7.78 -5.67
C SER A 107 -1.24 6.61 -6.58
N ASP A 108 -1.88 6.91 -7.71
CA ASP A 108 -2.25 5.90 -8.70
C ASP A 108 -1.05 5.18 -9.33
N THR A 109 0.15 5.76 -9.25
CA THR A 109 1.34 5.26 -9.93
C THR A 109 2.47 4.85 -9.00
N GLU A 110 2.49 5.35 -7.76
CA GLU A 110 3.62 5.16 -6.85
C GLU A 110 3.27 5.36 -5.38
N LEU A 111 4.07 4.76 -4.50
CA LEU A 111 4.12 5.01 -3.06
C LEU A 111 5.47 5.67 -2.72
N LYS A 112 5.43 6.83 -2.06
CA LYS A 112 6.64 7.51 -1.58
C LYS A 112 6.54 7.82 -0.09
N CYS A 113 7.64 7.63 0.63
CA CYS A 113 7.76 7.99 2.03
C CYS A 113 8.69 9.19 2.20
N HIS A 114 8.21 10.19 2.93
CA HIS A 114 8.89 11.45 3.18
C HIS A 114 9.14 11.62 4.68
N PRO A 115 10.29 12.12 5.13
CA PRO A 115 10.49 12.43 6.54
C PRO A 115 9.52 13.53 6.98
N ALA A 116 8.89 13.35 8.13
CA ALA A 116 7.89 14.28 8.66
C ALA A 116 8.52 15.56 9.21
N THR A 117 9.71 15.46 9.82
CA THR A 117 10.54 16.60 10.19
C THR A 117 11.63 16.82 9.15
N ARG A 118 11.90 18.09 8.77
CA ARG A 118 13.20 18.43 8.16
C ARG A 118 14.30 17.93 9.10
N ALA A 119 15.27 17.18 8.56
CA ALA A 119 16.49 16.80 9.26
C ALA A 119 17.05 18.04 9.99
N GLY A 120 16.95 18.07 11.32
CA GLY A 120 17.18 19.31 12.08
C GLY A 120 16.77 19.28 13.56
N ARG A 121 15.99 18.29 14.03
CA ARG A 121 15.94 17.99 15.47
C ARG A 121 17.12 17.08 15.84
N THR A 122 18.26 17.72 16.05
CA THR A 122 19.35 17.16 16.85
C THR A 122 18.74 16.76 18.19
N SER A 123 18.59 15.45 18.40
CA SER A 123 18.37 14.87 19.71
C SER A 123 19.43 15.44 20.66
N ARG A 124 19.03 16.33 21.57
CA ARG A 124 19.87 16.65 22.73
C ARG A 124 19.70 15.49 23.70
N ARG A 125 20.84 14.84 23.95
CA ARG A 125 21.07 13.85 25.01
C ARG A 125 20.57 14.33 26.37
#